data_AF-A0AAE1NGN0-F1
#
_entry.id   AF-A0AAE1NGN0-F1
#
_cell.length_a   1.000
_cell.length_b   1.000
_cell.length_c   1.000
_cell.angle_alpha   90.00
_cell.angle_beta   90.00
_cell.angle_gamma   90.00
#
_symmetry.space_group_name_H-M   'P 1'
#
loop_
_entity.id
_entity.type
_entity.pdbx_description
1 polymer ?
#
loop_
_entity_poly.entity_id
_entity_poly.type
_entity_poly.pdbx_seq_one_letter_code
_entity_poly.pdbx_strand_id
1 'polypeptide(L)'
;MVGITTNVGERARVVALREEGVEMNEIAARVGRGRATVIHILGDNQVPTPKASLGAKKKTSKRTDTLIRRSVIKNPFVTSIEIKKEYPELLKDVSERTVRHRLHRDLNLRAHRAARKPTLTKAMKRKRLEFCAKYKD
;
A
#
# COMPACT_ATOMS: atom_id res chain seq x y z
N MET A 1 -14.97 18.44 19.67
CA MET A 1 -15.93 18.08 18.60
C MET A 1 -15.18 17.26 17.56
N VAL A 2 -15.47 15.97 17.43
CA VAL A 2 -14.94 15.16 16.31
C VAL A 2 -15.70 15.60 15.06
N GLY A 3 -15.01 16.22 14.11
CA GLY A 3 -15.62 16.60 12.84
C GLY A 3 -16.07 15.35 12.09
N ILE A 4 -17.37 15.10 12.03
CA ILE A 4 -17.93 14.01 11.22
C ILE A 4 -17.73 14.40 9.76
N THR A 5 -16.89 13.66 9.05
CA THR A 5 -16.64 13.88 7.61
C THR A 5 -17.93 13.65 6.80
N THR A 6 -18.15 14.46 5.77
CA THR A 6 -19.28 14.29 4.85
C THR A 6 -19.02 13.15 3.89
N ASN A 7 -19.95 12.19 3.85
CA ASN A 7 -19.86 11.04 2.94
C ASN A 7 -20.17 11.48 1.49
N VAL A 8 -19.69 10.74 0.49
CA VAL A 8 -19.94 10.98 -0.95
C VAL A 8 -21.43 11.14 -1.24
N GLY A 9 -22.28 10.29 -0.64
CA GLY A 9 -23.74 10.37 -0.79
C GLY A 9 -24.36 11.65 -0.21
N GLU A 10 -23.80 12.21 0.86
CA GLU A 10 -24.27 13.48 1.43
C GLU A 10 -23.85 14.66 0.54
N ARG A 11 -22.65 14.61 -0.03
CA ARG A 11 -22.15 15.63 -0.97
C ARG A 11 -22.99 15.66 -2.25
N ALA A 12 -23.38 14.48 -2.76
CA ALA A 12 -24.28 14.38 -3.91
C ALA A 12 -25.66 15.01 -3.64
N ARG A 13 -26.23 14.79 -2.44
CA ARG A 13 -27.49 15.44 -2.03
C ARG A 13 -27.37 16.97 -1.99
N VAL A 14 -26.25 17.50 -1.49
CA VAL A 14 -26.00 18.95 -1.48
C VAL A 14 -25.97 19.53 -2.89
N VAL A 15 -25.34 18.83 -3.85
CA VAL A 15 -25.29 19.25 -5.26
C VAL A 15 -26.69 19.21 -5.89
N ALA A 16 -27.43 18.12 -5.72
CA ALA A 16 -28.80 18.00 -6.24
C ALA A 16 -29.73 19.10 -5.70
N LEU A 17 -29.70 19.37 -4.39
CA LEU A 17 -30.49 20.45 -3.79
C LEU A 17 -30.10 21.84 -4.31
N ARG A 18 -28.83 22.02 -4.72
CA ARG A 18 -28.39 23.29 -5.31
C ARG A 18 -28.86 23.42 -6.76
N GLU A 19 -28.87 22.33 -7.52
CA GLU A 19 -29.44 22.29 -8.87
C GLU A 19 -30.95 22.57 -8.86
N GLU A 20 -31.66 22.10 -7.82
CA GLU A 20 -33.08 22.40 -7.54
C GLU A 20 -33.34 23.87 -7.11
N GLY A 21 -32.30 24.68 -6.92
CA GLY A 21 -32.41 26.10 -6.57
C GLY A 21 -32.66 26.38 -5.08
N VAL A 22 -32.45 25.40 -4.19
CA VAL A 22 -32.65 25.59 -2.74
C VAL A 22 -31.58 26.52 -2.15
N GLU A 23 -31.99 27.35 -1.20
CA GLU A 23 -31.10 28.29 -0.51
C GLU A 23 -30.10 27.59 0.42
N MET A 24 -28.87 28.11 0.50
CA MET A 24 -27.75 27.42 1.18
C MET A 24 -28.02 27.11 2.67
N ASN A 25 -28.76 27.99 3.36
CA ASN A 25 -29.14 27.78 4.76
C ASN A 25 -30.14 26.63 4.92
N GLU A 26 -31.04 26.48 3.95
CA GLU A 26 -32.03 25.42 3.94
C GLU A 26 -31.38 24.08 3.58
N ILE A 27 -30.42 24.07 2.64
CA ILE A 27 -29.58 22.90 2.36
C ILE A 27 -28.84 22.46 3.63
N ALA A 28 -28.23 23.40 4.36
CA ALA A 28 -27.54 23.13 5.61
C ALA A 28 -28.46 22.47 6.66
N ALA A 29 -29.70 22.96 6.79
CA ALA A 29 -30.71 22.39 7.68
C ALA A 29 -31.15 20.98 7.25
N ARG A 30 -31.43 20.77 5.94
CA ARG A 30 -31.86 19.48 5.38
C ARG A 30 -30.78 18.39 5.49
N VAL A 31 -29.51 18.76 5.30
CA VAL A 31 -28.36 17.83 5.34
C VAL A 31 -27.78 17.70 6.76
N GLY A 32 -28.16 18.59 7.69
CA GLY A 32 -27.68 18.59 9.07
C GLY A 32 -26.20 18.98 9.20
N ARG A 33 -25.71 19.86 8.32
CA ARG A 33 -24.30 20.28 8.25
C ARG A 33 -24.17 21.79 8.35
N GLY A 34 -23.00 22.28 8.78
CA GLY A 34 -22.74 23.71 8.86
C GLY A 34 -22.70 24.38 7.47
N ARG A 35 -23.14 25.64 7.40
CA ARG A 35 -23.16 26.44 6.15
C ARG A 35 -21.79 26.47 5.45
N ALA A 36 -20.70 26.59 6.21
CA ALA A 36 -19.34 26.55 5.66
C ALA A 36 -19.03 25.24 4.92
N THR A 37 -19.50 24.10 5.44
CA THR A 37 -19.33 22.79 4.78
C THR A 37 -20.10 22.73 3.47
N VAL A 38 -21.32 23.29 3.42
CA VAL A 38 -22.12 23.37 2.17
C VAL A 38 -21.40 24.23 1.13
N ILE A 39 -20.88 25.39 1.52
CA ILE A 39 -20.10 26.27 0.63
C ILE A 39 -18.86 25.54 0.09
N HIS A 40 -18.11 24.84 0.94
CA HIS A 40 -16.94 24.06 0.50
C HIS A 40 -17.30 22.89 -0.41
N ILE A 41 -18.49 22.30 -0.29
CA ILE A 41 -18.93 21.23 -1.19
C ILE A 41 -19.31 21.79 -2.56
N LEU A 42 -19.95 22.96 -2.60
CA LEU A 42 -20.43 23.61 -3.84
C LEU A 42 -19.36 24.42 -4.57
N GLY A 43 -18.24 24.76 -3.91
CA GLY A 43 -17.16 25.53 -4.51
C GLY A 43 -16.35 24.78 -5.58
N ASP A 44 -16.41 23.45 -5.59
CA ASP A 44 -15.82 22.63 -6.64
C ASP A 44 -16.94 22.15 -7.59
N ASN A 45 -16.82 22.42 -8.89
CA ASN A 45 -17.82 22.07 -9.93
C ASN A 45 -18.01 20.55 -10.17
N GLN A 46 -17.45 19.70 -9.32
CA GLN A 46 -17.62 18.23 -9.31
C GLN A 46 -17.93 17.79 -7.90
N VAL A 47 -18.72 16.72 -7.73
CA VAL A 47 -18.96 16.08 -6.41
C VAL A 47 -17.61 15.80 -5.78
N PRO A 48 -17.18 16.59 -4.77
CA PRO A 48 -15.78 16.56 -4.46
C PRO A 48 -15.53 15.28 -3.66
N THR A 49 -14.48 14.53 -3.97
CA THR A 49 -14.09 13.39 -3.14
C THR A 49 -13.12 13.88 -2.07
N PRO A 50 -13.22 13.42 -0.80
CA PRO A 50 -12.25 13.79 0.21
C PRO A 50 -10.84 13.38 -0.25
N LYS A 51 -9.89 14.31 -0.16
CA LYS A 51 -8.50 14.02 -0.46
C LYS A 51 -7.99 12.95 0.49
N ALA A 52 -7.30 11.94 -0.04
CA ALA A 52 -6.67 10.93 0.79
C ALA A 52 -5.71 11.59 1.79
N SER A 53 -5.79 11.19 3.05
CA SER A 53 -4.85 11.66 4.06
C SER A 53 -3.46 11.14 3.73
N LEU A 54 -2.45 12.00 3.92
CA LEU A 54 -1.05 11.64 3.66
C LEU A 54 -0.48 10.66 4.71
N GLY A 55 -1.20 10.45 5.82
CA GLY A 55 -0.76 9.63 6.94
C GLY A 55 0.52 10.17 7.62
N ALA A 56 1.01 9.41 8.60
CA ALA A 56 2.26 9.72 9.28
C ALA A 56 3.47 9.42 8.39
N LYS A 57 4.53 10.24 8.51
CA LYS A 57 5.79 9.97 7.83
C LYS A 57 6.38 8.64 8.28
N LYS A 58 6.90 7.90 7.31
CA LYS A 58 7.59 6.64 7.48
C LYS A 58 8.94 6.83 8.19
N LYS A 59 9.28 5.95 9.15
CA LYS A 59 10.59 5.95 9.84
C LYS A 59 11.76 5.55 8.94
N THR A 60 11.52 4.69 7.94
CA THR A 60 12.58 4.24 7.03
C THR A 60 12.58 5.08 5.75
N SER A 61 13.78 5.36 5.23
CA SER A 61 14.00 6.10 4.00
C SER A 61 14.08 5.17 2.77
N LYS A 62 14.08 5.75 1.57
CA LYS A 62 14.27 4.99 0.33
C LYS A 62 15.63 4.26 0.31
N ARG A 63 16.67 4.87 0.89
CA ARG A 63 18.01 4.27 0.99
C ARG A 63 17.99 3.04 1.88
N THR A 64 17.36 3.11 3.06
CA THR A 64 17.24 1.97 3.97
C THR A 64 16.41 0.85 3.35
N ASP A 65 15.31 1.17 2.67
CA ASP A 65 14.47 0.17 2.00
C ASP A 65 15.25 -0.53 0.86
N THR A 66 16.17 0.16 0.20
CA THR A 66 17.05 -0.42 -0.82
C THR A 66 18.08 -1.39 -0.22
N LEU A 67 18.63 -1.08 0.96
CA LEU A 67 19.55 -1.98 1.67
C LEU A 67 18.84 -3.24 2.17
N ILE A 68 17.64 -3.08 2.75
CA ILE A 68 16.77 -4.20 3.13
C ILE A 68 16.46 -5.09 1.92
N ARG A 69 16.19 -4.51 0.75
CA ARG A 69 15.99 -5.29 -0.49
C ARG A 69 17.25 -6.07 -0.88
N ARG A 70 18.42 -5.44 -0.80
CA ARG A 70 19.70 -6.06 -1.19
C ARG A 70 20.07 -7.25 -0.31
N SER A 71 19.83 -7.19 1.00
CA SER A 71 20.11 -8.31 1.90
C SER A 71 19.27 -9.54 1.53
N VAL A 72 17.99 -9.37 1.20
CA VAL A 72 17.11 -10.46 0.77
C VAL A 72 17.47 -10.99 -0.62
N ILE A 73 17.87 -10.13 -1.56
CA ILE A 73 18.35 -10.60 -2.88
C ILE A 73 19.62 -11.44 -2.73
N LYS A 74 20.53 -11.03 -1.83
CA LYS A 74 21.78 -11.76 -1.55
C LYS A 74 21.50 -13.10 -0.88
N ASN A 75 20.61 -13.13 0.12
CA ASN A 75 20.19 -14.35 0.81
C ASN A 75 18.66 -14.34 1.02
N PRO A 76 17.90 -15.09 0.20
CA PRO A 76 16.44 -15.13 0.32
C PRO A 76 15.91 -15.70 1.64
N PHE A 77 16.76 -16.38 2.42
CA PHE A 77 16.40 -16.99 3.70
C PHE A 77 16.70 -16.09 4.91
N VAL A 78 17.24 -14.89 4.70
CA VAL A 78 17.56 -13.95 5.78
C VAL A 78 16.28 -13.51 6.50
N THR A 79 16.32 -13.53 7.83
CA THR A 79 15.17 -13.15 8.66
C THR A 79 15.11 -11.64 8.89
N SER A 80 13.94 -11.10 9.24
CA SER A 80 13.78 -9.68 9.59
C SER A 80 14.65 -9.27 10.78
N ILE A 81 14.90 -10.18 11.72
CA ILE A 81 15.79 -9.98 12.86
C ILE A 81 17.24 -9.84 12.39
N GLU A 82 17.69 -10.74 11.52
CA GLU A 82 19.04 -10.72 10.95
C GLU A 82 19.28 -9.44 10.15
N ILE A 83 18.32 -9.01 9.32
CA ILE A 83 18.43 -7.74 8.57
C ILE A 83 18.57 -6.56 9.55
N LYS A 84 17.81 -6.54 10.64
CA LYS A 84 17.93 -5.49 11.66
C LYS A 84 19.32 -5.49 12.31
N LYS A 85 19.88 -6.68 12.58
CA LYS A 85 21.23 -6.84 13.14
C LYS A 85 22.34 -6.46 12.15
N GLU A 86 22.12 -6.66 10.86
CA GLU A 86 23.07 -6.29 9.80
C GLU A 86 23.23 -4.77 9.66
N TYR A 87 22.16 -4.01 9.95
CA TYR A 87 22.14 -2.55 9.85
C TYR A 87 21.68 -1.87 11.15
N PRO A 88 22.45 -1.98 12.25
CA PRO A 88 22.02 -1.52 13.57
C PRO A 88 21.78 0.00 13.61
N GLU A 89 22.67 0.80 13.02
CA GLU A 89 22.55 2.27 13.00
C GLU A 89 21.33 2.76 12.22
N LEU A 90 20.97 2.09 11.13
CA LEU A 90 19.87 2.49 10.25
C LEU A 90 18.50 2.00 10.76
N LEU A 91 18.48 0.91 11.52
CA LEU A 91 17.25 0.22 11.95
C LEU A 91 17.07 0.20 13.47
N LYS A 92 17.87 0.96 14.23
CA LYS A 92 17.81 1.08 15.69
C LYS A 92 16.39 1.33 16.20
N ASP A 93 15.76 2.39 15.67
CA ASP A 93 14.43 2.88 16.08
C ASP A 93 13.27 2.21 15.35
N VAL A 94 13.57 1.20 14.53
CA VAL A 94 12.61 0.48 13.69
C VAL A 94 12.33 -0.88 14.32
N SER A 95 11.06 -1.18 14.57
CA SER A 95 10.69 -2.50 15.08
C SER A 95 10.95 -3.59 14.03
N GLU A 96 11.22 -4.80 14.47
CA GLU A 96 11.35 -5.95 13.56
C GLU A 96 10.10 -6.14 12.69
N ARG A 97 8.91 -5.95 13.29
CA ARG A 97 7.62 -5.98 12.58
C ARG A 97 7.56 -4.95 11.46
N THR A 98 8.11 -3.76 11.66
CA THR A 98 8.19 -2.73 10.62
C THR A 98 9.08 -3.18 9.47
N VAL A 99 10.24 -3.78 9.74
CA VAL A 99 11.11 -4.36 8.68
C VAL A 99 10.36 -5.43 7.89
N ARG A 100 9.65 -6.34 8.56
CA ARG A 100 8.81 -7.35 7.89
C ARG A 100 7.69 -6.72 7.06
N HIS A 101 7.03 -5.68 7.56
CA HIS A 101 6.03 -4.94 6.80
C HIS A 101 6.63 -4.28 5.54
N ARG A 102 7.84 -3.71 5.64
CA ARG A 102 8.55 -3.16 4.49
C ARG A 102 8.78 -4.21 3.41
N LEU A 103 9.28 -5.38 3.81
CA LEU A 103 9.47 -6.50 2.89
C LEU A 103 8.16 -6.89 2.20
N HIS A 104 7.09 -7.12 2.97
CA HIS A 104 5.85 -7.68 2.43
C HIS A 104 4.97 -6.69 1.66
N ARG A 105 4.82 -5.45 2.17
CA ARG A 105 3.84 -4.47 1.67
C ARG A 105 4.44 -3.50 0.68
N ASP A 106 5.64 -2.99 0.96
CA ASP A 106 6.26 -1.96 0.11
C ASP A 106 7.17 -2.57 -0.95
N LEU A 107 7.94 -3.61 -0.61
CA LEU A 107 8.91 -4.24 -1.51
C LEU A 107 8.35 -5.48 -2.25
N ASN A 108 7.18 -5.96 -1.84
CA ASN A 108 6.54 -7.19 -2.35
C ASN A 108 7.44 -8.45 -2.30
N LEU A 109 8.32 -8.52 -1.29
CA LEU A 109 9.20 -9.65 -1.01
C LEU A 109 8.62 -10.45 0.15
N ARG A 110 7.72 -11.37 -0.17
CA ARG A 110 7.11 -12.27 0.81
C ARG A 110 7.95 -13.52 0.98
N ALA A 111 8.02 -14.03 2.20
CA ALA A 111 8.58 -15.34 2.45
C ALA A 111 7.69 -16.42 1.82
N HIS A 112 8.29 -17.31 1.03
CA HIS A 112 7.64 -18.47 0.44
C HIS A 112 8.41 -19.74 0.82
N ARG A 113 7.68 -20.84 0.98
CA ARG A 113 8.31 -22.15 1.13
C ARG A 113 8.69 -22.68 -0.24
N ALA A 114 9.96 -23.01 -0.43
CA ALA A 114 10.42 -23.62 -1.67
C ALA A 114 9.72 -24.97 -1.90
N ALA A 115 9.30 -25.24 -3.14
CA ALA A 115 8.70 -26.52 -3.51
C ALA A 115 9.73 -27.66 -3.36
N ARG A 116 9.31 -28.78 -2.77
CA ARG A 116 10.14 -29.98 -2.66
C ARG A 116 10.31 -30.57 -4.07
N LYS A 117 11.56 -30.63 -4.54
CA LYS A 117 11.91 -31.18 -5.85
C LYS A 117 12.85 -32.38 -5.66
N PRO A 118 12.82 -33.38 -6.54
CA PRO A 118 13.79 -34.46 -6.51
C PRO A 118 15.20 -33.91 -6.78
N THR A 119 16.19 -34.44 -6.06
CA THR A 119 17.60 -34.08 -6.27
C THR A 119 18.06 -34.72 -7.58
N LEU A 120 18.43 -33.89 -8.57
CA LEU A 120 18.92 -34.36 -9.86
C LEU A 120 20.44 -34.27 -9.95
N THR A 121 21.08 -35.35 -10.35
CA THR A 121 22.51 -35.35 -10.71
C THR A 121 22.73 -34.58 -12.02
N LYS A 122 23.98 -34.16 -12.28
CA LYS A 122 24.35 -33.48 -13.53
C LYS A 122 23.97 -34.31 -14.77
N ALA A 123 24.21 -35.62 -14.73
CA ALA A 123 23.87 -36.54 -15.83
C ALA A 123 22.36 -36.62 -16.09
N MET A 124 21.54 -36.68 -15.03
CA MET A 124 20.07 -36.68 -15.17
C MET A 124 19.55 -35.37 -15.77
N LYS A 125 20.10 -34.23 -15.35
CA LYS A 125 19.72 -32.92 -15.92
C LYS A 125 20.02 -32.86 -17.41
N ARG A 126 21.21 -33.33 -17.83
CA ARG A 126 21.60 -33.38 -19.25
C ARG A 126 20.63 -34.22 -20.09
N LYS A 127 20.36 -35.47 -19.68
CA LYS A 127 19.41 -36.35 -20.39
C LYS A 127 18.02 -35.73 -20.53
N ARG A 128 17.54 -35.06 -19.48
CA ARG A 128 16.25 -34.36 -19.50
C ARG A 128 16.24 -33.20 -20.50
N LEU A 129 17.30 -32.41 -20.55
CA LEU A 129 17.43 -31.30 -21.51
C LEU A 129 17.53 -31.82 -22.95
N GLU A 130 18.32 -32.87 -23.20
CA GLU A 130 18.42 -33.53 -24.52
C GLU A 130 17.06 -34.07 -24.98
N PHE A 131 16.31 -34.72 -24.08
CA PHE A 131 14.95 -35.18 -24.36
C PHE A 131 14.02 -34.02 -24.71
N CYS A 132 13.99 -32.96 -23.89
CA CYS A 132 13.18 -31.76 -24.16
C CYS A 132 13.56 -31.10 -25.49
N ALA A 133 14.84 -31.08 -25.87
CA ALA A 133 15.30 -30.48 -27.12
C ALA A 133 14.92 -31.32 -28.35
N LYS A 134 14.94 -32.65 -28.22
CA LYS A 134 14.60 -33.58 -29.31
C LYS A 134 13.11 -33.51 -29.70
N TYR A 135 12.22 -33.30 -28.73
CA TYR A 135 10.77 -33.29 -28.91
C TYR A 135 10.19 -31.90 -28.68
N LYS A 136 10.96 -30.85 -29.00
CA LYS A 136 10.48 -29.48 -28.96
C LYS A 136 9.82 -29.19 -30.31
N ASP A 137 8.49 -29.14 -30.32
CA ASP A 137 7.69 -28.64 -31.45
C ASP A 137 8.01 -27.17 -31.75
#